data_AF-A0A1G0XC47-F1
#
_entry.id   AF-A0A1G0XC47-F1
#
_cell.length_a   1.000
_cell.length_b   1.000
_cell.length_c   1.000
_cell.angle_alpha   90.00
_cell.angle_beta   90.00
_cell.angle_gamma   90.00
#
_symmetry.space_group_name_H-M   'P 1'
#
loop_
_entity.id
_entity.type
_entity.pdbx_description
1 polymer ?
#
loop_
_entity_poly.entity_id
_entity_poly.type
_entity_poly.pdbx_seq_one_letter_code
_entity_poly.pdbx_strand_id
1 'polypeptide(L)'
;MSLMEKYDLAVKSKDIQDDLSQRKVVVELDKLNTNLNNLNSWFSFTKSSSINGLYIMGPVGVGKTYLMDLFYNNLALKKKARFHFHHFMQQIDKKLRELQGHSDPIIKVVQLLAKKVKILCLDEFLINDVAYAMIMAQLLKALFQQKITLVVTTNTAVDELYLDGVGRERFLGAIELIKKNCELIRLHGGHDYRVGRGHSLQSYLFPLNNENNKTLEDQFKLISKDEKASGEICILNRPIPFVKSGNNSIWFEFGEICDMPRCQLDYLEIANYFDTIFISNIPVLDKKDTVKTLLFMHFVDVAYDRGIRLVLSAEVPHEKLYSQGELFKQFARTVSRLEEMQSEDYIKRHAYLGVNRSNFC
;
A
#
# COMPACT_ATOMS: atom_id res chain seq x y z
N MET A 1 -26.26 8.93 11.32
CA MET A 1 -25.66 9.94 10.42
C MET A 1 -25.26 9.23 9.14
N SER A 2 -25.82 9.65 8.01
CA SER A 2 -25.53 9.08 6.68
C SER A 2 -24.09 9.38 6.26
N LEU A 3 -23.60 8.69 5.22
CA LEU A 3 -22.28 9.02 4.67
C LEU A 3 -22.23 10.46 4.12
N MET A 4 -23.33 10.93 3.53
CA MET A 4 -23.43 12.30 3.02
C MET A 4 -23.33 13.34 4.12
N GLU A 5 -24.00 13.14 5.26
CA GLU A 5 -23.90 14.07 6.39
C GLU A 5 -22.47 14.14 6.95
N LYS A 6 -21.74 13.02 6.97
CA LYS A 6 -20.34 12.97 7.38
C LYS A 6 -19.41 13.66 6.38
N TYR A 7 -19.68 13.48 5.08
CA TYR A 7 -18.99 14.21 4.02
C TYR A 7 -19.21 15.72 4.16
N ASP A 8 -20.46 16.15 4.34
CA ASP A 8 -20.82 17.57 4.52
C ASP A 8 -20.16 18.18 5.76
N LEU A 9 -20.04 17.42 6.85
CA LEU A 9 -19.30 17.86 8.03
C LEU A 9 -17.81 18.06 7.73
N ALA A 10 -17.18 17.12 7.01
CA ALA A 10 -15.78 17.23 6.62
C ALA A 10 -15.52 18.42 5.66
N VAL A 11 -16.49 18.72 4.78
CA VAL A 11 -16.47 19.94 3.94
C VAL A 11 -16.57 21.19 4.83
N LYS A 12 -17.54 21.23 5.74
CA LYS A 12 -17.76 22.38 6.64
C LYS A 12 -16.57 22.64 7.58
N SER A 13 -15.91 21.59 8.06
CA SER A 13 -14.71 21.69 8.90
C SER A 13 -13.45 22.03 8.11
N LYS A 14 -13.51 22.11 6.77
CA LYS A 14 -12.37 22.31 5.88
C LYS A 14 -11.31 21.20 6.00
N ASP A 15 -11.75 19.99 6.32
CA ASP A 15 -10.89 18.80 6.28
C ASP A 15 -10.80 18.24 4.87
N ILE A 16 -11.85 18.43 4.07
CA ILE A 16 -11.86 18.19 2.62
C ILE A 16 -12.45 19.39 1.89
N GLN A 17 -12.14 19.52 0.59
CA GLN A 17 -12.85 20.44 -0.30
C GLN A 17 -14.09 19.75 -0.86
N ASP A 18 -15.13 20.54 -1.12
CA ASP A 18 -16.35 20.02 -1.72
C ASP A 18 -16.13 19.66 -3.19
N ASP A 19 -16.42 18.41 -3.57
CA ASP A 19 -16.31 17.93 -4.94
C ASP A 19 -17.56 17.18 -5.39
N LEU A 20 -18.13 17.61 -6.52
CA LEU A 20 -19.36 17.02 -7.07
C LEU A 20 -19.17 15.56 -7.52
N SER A 21 -17.96 15.18 -7.97
CA SER A 21 -17.69 13.79 -8.38
C SER A 21 -17.57 12.88 -7.16
N GLN A 22 -16.94 13.33 -6.07
CA GLN A 22 -16.90 12.64 -4.80
C GLN A 22 -18.29 12.48 -4.19
N ARG A 23 -19.13 13.52 -4.21
CA ARG A 23 -20.52 13.44 -3.74
C ARG A 23 -21.31 12.35 -4.47
N LYS A 24 -21.13 12.18 -5.78
CA LYS A 24 -21.77 11.08 -6.54
C LYS A 24 -21.32 9.72 -6.02
N VAL A 25 -20.03 9.53 -5.76
CA VAL A 25 -19.52 8.29 -5.16
C VAL A 25 -20.11 8.06 -3.77
N VAL A 26 -20.21 9.11 -2.94
CA VAL A 26 -20.81 9.01 -1.59
C VAL A 26 -22.26 8.55 -1.66
N VAL A 27 -23.05 9.02 -2.63
CA VAL A 27 -24.43 8.56 -2.84
C VAL A 27 -24.47 7.06 -3.13
N GLU A 28 -23.64 6.55 -4.04
CA GLU A 28 -23.63 5.12 -4.37
C GLU A 28 -23.09 4.26 -3.20
N LEU A 29 -22.09 4.76 -2.46
CA LEU A 29 -21.60 4.10 -1.24
C LEU A 29 -22.69 4.03 -0.15
N ASP A 30 -23.53 5.06 -0.01
CA ASP A 30 -24.61 5.10 0.98
C ASP A 30 -25.77 4.17 0.59
N LYS A 31 -26.11 4.08 -0.70
CA LYS A 31 -27.03 3.06 -1.23
C LYS A 31 -26.51 1.65 -0.95
N LEU A 32 -25.22 1.40 -1.21
CA LEU A 32 -24.61 0.10 -0.95
C LEU A 32 -24.64 -0.25 0.54
N ASN A 33 -24.30 0.71 1.41
CA ASN A 33 -24.37 0.54 2.87
C ASN A 33 -25.80 0.18 3.32
N THR A 34 -26.81 0.89 2.80
CA THR A 34 -28.23 0.63 3.12
C THR A 34 -28.67 -0.76 2.68
N ASN A 35 -28.33 -1.17 1.45
CA ASN A 35 -28.64 -2.49 0.93
C ASN A 35 -28.00 -3.62 1.76
N LEU A 36 -26.76 -3.43 2.21
CA LEU A 36 -26.05 -4.41 3.04
C LEU A 36 -26.64 -4.54 4.45
N ASN A 37 -27.21 -3.46 5.00
CA ASN A 37 -27.83 -3.47 6.32
C ASN A 37 -29.26 -4.04 6.31
N ASN A 38 -30.00 -3.86 5.20
CA ASN A 38 -31.37 -4.36 5.06
C ASN A 38 -31.47 -5.89 4.85
N LEU A 39 -30.35 -6.58 4.61
CA LEU A 39 -30.30 -8.06 4.51
C LEU A 39 -30.70 -8.78 5.82
N ASN A 40 -30.80 -8.07 6.95
CA ASN A 40 -31.25 -8.61 8.23
C ASN A 40 -32.75 -8.41 8.52
N SER A 41 -33.52 -7.81 7.61
CA SER A 41 -34.96 -7.60 7.81
C SER A 41 -35.76 -8.75 7.20
N TRP A 42 -36.36 -9.58 8.07
CA TRP A 42 -37.12 -10.79 7.71
C TRP A 42 -38.40 -10.51 6.88
N PHE A 43 -38.73 -9.25 6.56
CA PHE A 43 -39.98 -8.84 5.89
C PHE A 43 -39.86 -8.33 4.44
N SER A 44 -38.71 -8.37 3.77
CA SER A 44 -38.64 -7.88 2.36
C SER A 44 -38.98 -8.96 1.32
N PHE A 45 -40.28 -9.19 1.11
CA PHE A 45 -40.80 -10.11 0.07
C PHE A 45 -40.88 -9.48 -1.34
N THR A 46 -40.06 -8.48 -1.63
CA THR A 46 -40.04 -7.78 -2.93
C THR A 46 -38.62 -7.73 -3.49
N LYS A 47 -38.42 -8.48 -4.58
CA LYS A 47 -37.34 -8.46 -5.57
C LYS A 47 -35.99 -7.93 -5.04
N SER A 48 -35.16 -8.81 -4.48
CA SER A 48 -33.80 -8.48 -4.04
C SER A 48 -33.03 -7.83 -5.19
N SER A 49 -32.86 -6.50 -5.15
CA SER A 49 -31.97 -5.80 -6.05
C SER A 49 -30.57 -6.38 -5.85
N SER A 50 -29.96 -6.83 -6.95
CA SER A 50 -28.66 -7.48 -6.97
C SER A 50 -27.66 -6.64 -6.19
N ILE A 51 -26.94 -7.28 -5.27
CA ILE A 51 -25.83 -6.63 -4.60
C ILE A 51 -24.82 -6.22 -5.69
N ASN A 52 -24.73 -4.92 -5.95
CA ASN A 52 -23.79 -4.35 -6.89
C ASN A 52 -22.61 -3.81 -6.09
N GLY A 53 -21.41 -4.33 -6.38
CA GLY A 53 -20.16 -3.74 -5.93
C GLY A 53 -19.90 -2.37 -6.54
N LEU A 54 -18.78 -1.75 -6.19
CA LEU A 54 -18.37 -0.47 -6.75
C LEU A 54 -16.94 -0.57 -7.27
N TYR A 55 -16.72 -0.03 -8.47
CA TYR A 55 -15.40 0.12 -9.05
C TYR A 55 -15.13 1.61 -9.26
N ILE A 56 -14.39 2.21 -8.32
CA ILE A 56 -14.13 3.64 -8.24
C ILE A 56 -12.78 3.91 -8.90
N MET A 57 -12.79 4.49 -10.09
CA MET A 57 -11.59 4.86 -10.84
C MET A 57 -11.35 6.37 -10.82
N GLY A 58 -10.09 6.78 -10.82
CA GLY A 58 -9.73 8.20 -11.01
C GLY A 58 -8.24 8.44 -10.78
N PRO A 59 -7.69 9.60 -11.18
CA PRO A 59 -6.27 9.92 -11.02
C PRO A 59 -5.78 9.89 -9.56
N VAL A 60 -4.47 9.94 -9.36
CA VAL A 60 -3.87 10.12 -8.03
C VAL A 60 -4.35 11.45 -7.43
N GLY A 61 -4.57 11.49 -6.11
CA GLY A 61 -4.92 12.74 -5.40
C GLY A 61 -6.40 13.14 -5.41
N VAL A 62 -7.29 12.42 -6.11
CA VAL A 62 -8.73 12.77 -6.19
C VAL A 62 -9.60 12.31 -5.01
N GLY A 63 -8.99 11.78 -3.93
CA GLY A 63 -9.71 11.41 -2.70
C GLY A 63 -10.34 10.00 -2.68
N LYS A 64 -9.93 9.08 -3.56
CA LYS A 64 -10.40 7.67 -3.56
C LYS A 64 -10.26 6.98 -2.20
N THR A 65 -9.08 7.10 -1.58
CA THR A 65 -8.79 6.50 -0.27
C THR A 65 -9.69 7.07 0.82
N TYR A 66 -9.90 8.39 0.82
CA TYR A 66 -10.82 9.05 1.76
C TYR A 66 -12.26 8.53 1.61
N LEU A 67 -12.76 8.39 0.37
CA LEU A 67 -14.10 7.85 0.12
C LEU A 67 -14.22 6.39 0.60
N MET A 68 -13.18 5.59 0.40
CA MET A 68 -13.12 4.22 0.93
C MET A 68 -13.09 4.22 2.47
N ASP A 69 -12.32 5.09 3.11
CA ASP A 69 -12.28 5.24 4.57
C ASP A 69 -13.65 5.62 5.12
N LEU A 70 -14.28 6.62 4.50
CA LEU A 70 -15.61 7.11 4.86
C LEU A 70 -16.63 5.97 4.79
N PHE A 71 -16.61 5.15 3.74
CA PHE A 71 -17.51 4.02 3.62
C PHE A 71 -17.18 2.90 4.62
N TYR A 72 -15.93 2.42 4.62
CA TYR A 72 -15.53 1.25 5.41
C TYR A 72 -15.71 1.47 6.91
N ASN A 73 -15.35 2.66 7.42
CA ASN A 73 -15.46 2.97 8.85
C ASN A 73 -16.91 3.10 9.31
N ASN A 74 -17.83 3.40 8.40
CA ASN A 74 -19.24 3.64 8.70
C ASN A 74 -20.16 2.48 8.30
N LEU A 75 -19.60 1.40 7.76
CA LEU A 75 -20.33 0.18 7.49
C LEU A 75 -20.68 -0.55 8.80
N ALA A 76 -21.96 -0.73 9.09
CA ALA A 76 -22.42 -1.41 10.31
C ALA A 76 -22.18 -2.93 10.27
N LEU A 77 -22.11 -3.51 9.06
CA LEU A 77 -21.83 -4.93 8.85
C LEU A 77 -20.45 -5.31 9.39
N LYS A 78 -20.42 -6.23 10.36
CA LYS A 78 -19.18 -6.73 10.98
C LYS A 78 -18.35 -7.63 10.04
N LYS A 79 -19.01 -8.35 9.13
CA LYS A 79 -18.37 -9.26 8.16
C LYS A 79 -17.81 -8.49 6.96
N LYS A 80 -16.88 -7.59 7.22
CA LYS A 80 -16.20 -6.75 6.22
C LYS A 80 -14.69 -6.97 6.29
N ALA A 81 -14.02 -6.87 5.16
CA ALA A 81 -12.56 -6.87 5.10
C ALA A 81 -12.08 -5.82 4.11
N ARG A 82 -10.92 -5.23 4.39
CA ARG A 82 -10.28 -4.23 3.54
C ARG A 82 -8.79 -4.53 3.44
N PHE A 83 -8.26 -4.42 2.23
CA PHE A 83 -6.85 -4.65 1.93
C PHE A 83 -6.38 -3.73 0.81
N HIS A 84 -5.11 -3.38 0.82
CA HIS A 84 -4.43 -3.01 -0.44
C HIS A 84 -4.30 -4.26 -1.31
N PHE A 85 -4.43 -4.10 -2.63
CA PHE A 85 -4.45 -5.22 -3.57
C PHE A 85 -3.24 -6.16 -3.44
N HIS A 86 -2.03 -5.63 -3.35
CA HIS A 86 -0.82 -6.46 -3.24
C HIS A 86 -0.77 -7.29 -1.96
N HIS A 87 -1.13 -6.72 -0.81
CA HIS A 87 -1.22 -7.48 0.45
C HIS A 87 -2.29 -8.56 0.41
N PHE A 88 -3.42 -8.27 -0.24
CA PHE A 88 -4.44 -9.28 -0.47
C PHE A 88 -3.89 -10.44 -1.30
N MET A 89 -3.21 -10.16 -2.41
CA MET A 89 -2.61 -11.20 -3.26
C MET A 89 -1.54 -12.02 -2.52
N GLN A 90 -0.70 -11.40 -1.68
CA GLN A 90 0.26 -12.11 -0.84
C GLN A 90 -0.41 -13.09 0.13
N GLN A 91 -1.54 -12.70 0.75
CA GLN A 91 -2.30 -13.58 1.63
C GLN A 91 -2.94 -14.74 0.86
N ILE A 92 -3.46 -14.46 -0.33
CA ILE A 92 -4.00 -15.49 -1.22
C ILE A 92 -2.88 -16.48 -1.60
N ASP A 93 -1.72 -16.01 -2.06
CA ASP A 93 -0.58 -16.86 -2.42
C ASP A 93 -0.13 -17.75 -1.25
N LYS A 94 -0.03 -17.19 -0.05
CA LYS A 94 0.31 -17.97 1.15
C LYS A 94 -0.71 -19.09 1.38
N LYS A 95 -2.01 -18.80 1.27
CA LYS A 95 -3.07 -19.79 1.44
C LYS A 95 -3.08 -20.84 0.33
N LEU A 96 -2.78 -20.45 -0.90
CA LEU A 96 -2.67 -21.38 -2.02
C LEU A 96 -1.49 -22.34 -1.84
N ARG A 97 -0.36 -21.87 -1.30
CA ARG A 97 0.79 -22.74 -0.95
C ARG A 97 0.42 -23.75 0.14
N GLU A 98 -0.30 -23.32 1.18
CA GLU A 98 -0.79 -24.22 2.24
C GLU A 98 -1.76 -25.29 1.71
N LEU A 99 -2.47 -24.99 0.62
CA LEU A 99 -3.43 -25.88 -0.04
C LEU A 99 -2.85 -26.60 -1.26
N GLN A 100 -1.52 -26.64 -1.42
CA GLN A 100 -0.91 -27.42 -2.50
C GLN A 100 -1.36 -28.88 -2.45
N GLY A 101 -1.57 -29.47 -3.64
CA GLY A 101 -2.08 -30.84 -3.79
C GLY A 101 -3.59 -31.00 -3.58
N HIS A 102 -4.31 -29.97 -3.13
CA HIS A 102 -5.76 -30.02 -3.04
C HIS A 102 -6.42 -29.68 -4.39
N SER A 103 -7.54 -30.32 -4.69
CA SER A 103 -8.42 -29.90 -5.80
C SER A 103 -8.98 -28.50 -5.54
N ASP A 104 -8.99 -27.68 -6.59
CA ASP A 104 -9.54 -26.32 -6.65
C ASP A 104 -9.18 -25.42 -5.45
N PRO A 105 -7.88 -25.16 -5.22
CA PRO A 105 -7.41 -24.46 -4.03
C PRO A 105 -8.00 -23.03 -3.93
N ILE A 106 -8.18 -22.33 -5.05
CA ILE A 106 -8.79 -21.00 -5.09
C ILE A 106 -10.23 -21.02 -4.57
N ILE A 107 -11.04 -22.00 -4.98
CA ILE A 107 -12.43 -22.13 -4.52
C ILE A 107 -12.45 -22.34 -3.00
N LYS A 108 -11.56 -23.19 -2.47
CA LYS A 108 -11.44 -23.44 -1.02
C LYS A 108 -11.04 -22.18 -0.26
N VAL A 109 -10.07 -21.42 -0.75
CA VAL A 109 -9.67 -20.13 -0.15
C VAL A 109 -10.87 -19.18 -0.07
N VAL A 110 -11.62 -19.05 -1.16
CA VAL A 110 -12.78 -18.15 -1.22
C VAL A 110 -13.93 -18.64 -0.32
N GLN A 111 -14.18 -19.94 -0.22
CA GLN A 111 -15.15 -20.50 0.72
C GLN A 111 -14.78 -20.20 2.18
N LEU A 112 -13.49 -20.29 2.52
CA LEU A 112 -13.01 -19.91 3.86
C LEU A 112 -13.17 -18.40 4.11
N LEU A 113 -12.87 -17.57 3.11
CA LEU A 113 -13.06 -16.12 3.18
C LEU A 113 -14.54 -15.77 3.37
N ALA A 114 -15.44 -16.39 2.61
CA ALA A 114 -16.89 -16.13 2.62
C ALA A 114 -17.56 -16.40 3.98
N LYS A 115 -16.97 -17.26 4.83
CA LYS A 115 -17.46 -17.48 6.21
C LYS A 115 -17.36 -16.21 7.06
N LYS A 116 -16.30 -15.42 6.83
CA LYS A 116 -15.93 -14.25 7.63
C LYS A 116 -16.25 -12.93 6.93
N VAL A 117 -16.29 -12.92 5.60
CA VAL A 117 -16.36 -11.70 4.78
C VAL A 117 -17.56 -11.76 3.84
N LYS A 118 -18.38 -10.71 3.87
CA LYS A 118 -19.52 -10.46 2.98
C LYS A 118 -19.28 -9.28 2.04
N ILE A 119 -18.38 -8.39 2.43
CA ILE A 119 -17.87 -7.30 1.59
C ILE A 119 -16.35 -7.24 1.67
N LEU A 120 -15.73 -7.21 0.51
CA LEU A 120 -14.29 -7.08 0.32
C LEU A 120 -14.01 -5.72 -0.32
N CYS A 121 -13.28 -4.88 0.40
CA CYS A 121 -12.79 -3.59 -0.09
C CYS A 121 -11.33 -3.77 -0.52
N LEU A 122 -11.01 -3.50 -1.79
CA LEU A 122 -9.65 -3.53 -2.31
C LEU A 122 -9.23 -2.12 -2.71
N ASP A 123 -8.23 -1.60 -2.02
CA ASP A 123 -7.57 -0.35 -2.40
C ASP A 123 -6.43 -0.59 -3.38
N GLU A 124 -6.18 0.41 -4.23
CA GLU A 124 -5.07 0.42 -5.19
C GLU A 124 -5.08 -0.82 -6.10
N PHE A 125 -6.26 -1.18 -6.62
CA PHE A 125 -6.42 -2.36 -7.46
C PHE A 125 -5.70 -2.17 -8.80
N LEU A 126 -4.53 -2.82 -8.93
CA LEU A 126 -3.66 -2.74 -10.09
C LEU A 126 -3.06 -4.11 -10.40
N ILE A 127 -3.19 -4.54 -11.66
CA ILE A 127 -2.74 -5.87 -12.11
C ILE A 127 -1.75 -5.68 -13.25
N ASN A 128 -0.46 -5.92 -12.94
CA ASN A 128 0.63 -5.83 -13.90
C ASN A 128 1.40 -7.16 -14.06
N ASP A 129 1.19 -8.11 -13.13
CA ASP A 129 1.87 -9.39 -13.11
C ASP A 129 0.99 -10.52 -13.67
N VAL A 130 1.58 -11.40 -14.47
CA VAL A 130 0.87 -12.50 -15.14
C VAL A 130 0.32 -13.54 -14.15
N ALA A 131 1.06 -13.86 -13.09
CA ALA A 131 0.60 -14.83 -12.09
C ALA A 131 -0.59 -14.24 -11.32
N TYR A 132 -0.52 -12.97 -10.93
CA TYR A 132 -1.61 -12.28 -10.26
C TYR A 132 -2.84 -12.13 -11.15
N ALA A 133 -2.66 -11.83 -12.43
CA ALA A 133 -3.78 -11.80 -13.39
C ALA A 133 -4.50 -13.17 -13.44
N MET A 134 -3.75 -14.26 -13.55
CA MET A 134 -4.32 -15.61 -13.66
C MET A 134 -5.04 -16.05 -12.37
N ILE A 135 -4.46 -15.75 -11.21
CA ILE A 135 -5.10 -16.03 -9.91
C ILE A 135 -6.36 -15.16 -9.76
N MET A 136 -6.25 -13.86 -10.03
CA MET A 136 -7.34 -12.91 -9.80
C MET A 136 -8.55 -13.20 -10.70
N ALA A 137 -8.34 -13.65 -11.94
CA ALA A 137 -9.44 -14.04 -12.83
C ALA A 137 -10.31 -15.16 -12.23
N GLN A 138 -9.68 -16.18 -11.65
CA GLN A 138 -10.38 -17.28 -10.97
C GLN A 138 -10.97 -16.83 -9.64
N LEU A 139 -10.24 -15.98 -8.91
CA LEU A 139 -10.66 -15.48 -7.61
C LEU A 139 -11.92 -14.63 -7.71
N LEU A 140 -11.99 -13.68 -8.65
CA LEU A 140 -13.17 -12.85 -8.90
C LEU A 140 -14.41 -13.70 -9.20
N LYS A 141 -14.27 -14.72 -10.06
CA LYS A 141 -15.34 -15.65 -10.37
C LYS A 141 -15.88 -16.32 -9.11
N ALA A 142 -15.00 -16.86 -8.27
CA ALA A 142 -15.37 -17.53 -7.04
C ALA A 142 -15.96 -16.54 -6.00
N LEU A 143 -15.42 -15.33 -5.87
CA LEU A 143 -15.92 -14.28 -4.95
C LEU A 143 -17.38 -13.92 -5.28
N PHE A 144 -17.66 -13.65 -6.56
CA PHE A 144 -19.02 -13.31 -7.00
C PHE A 144 -19.99 -14.50 -6.88
N GLN A 145 -19.53 -15.73 -7.14
CA GLN A 145 -20.35 -16.95 -6.89
C GLN A 145 -20.73 -17.11 -5.42
N GLN A 146 -19.85 -16.73 -4.49
CA GLN A 146 -20.15 -16.70 -3.05
C GLN A 146 -20.94 -15.46 -2.60
N LYS A 147 -21.39 -14.62 -3.55
CA LYS A 147 -22.11 -13.36 -3.30
C LYS A 147 -21.33 -12.42 -2.37
N ILE A 148 -20.01 -12.39 -2.49
CA ILE A 148 -19.18 -11.38 -1.82
C ILE A 148 -19.26 -10.09 -2.61
N THR A 149 -19.63 -9.01 -1.93
CA THR A 149 -19.66 -7.65 -2.50
C THR A 149 -18.22 -7.16 -2.67
N LEU A 150 -17.90 -6.58 -3.82
CA LEU A 150 -16.58 -6.02 -4.09
C LEU A 150 -16.66 -4.49 -4.16
N VAL A 151 -15.82 -3.79 -3.41
CA VAL A 151 -15.61 -2.34 -3.56
C VAL A 151 -14.14 -2.13 -3.87
N VAL A 152 -13.84 -1.45 -4.97
CA VAL A 152 -12.48 -1.27 -5.49
C VAL A 152 -12.18 0.20 -5.69
N THR A 153 -10.99 0.64 -5.31
CA THR A 153 -10.41 1.92 -5.77
C THR A 153 -9.22 1.66 -6.68
N THR A 154 -9.09 2.42 -7.77
CA THR A 154 -7.98 2.27 -8.73
C THR A 154 -7.73 3.55 -9.54
N ASN A 155 -6.57 3.62 -10.20
CA ASN A 155 -6.26 4.63 -11.20
C ASN A 155 -6.51 4.14 -12.64
N THR A 156 -6.80 2.85 -12.82
CA THR A 156 -6.90 2.20 -14.14
C THR A 156 -8.37 2.07 -14.55
N ALA A 157 -8.71 2.33 -15.81
CA ALA A 157 -10.05 2.02 -16.28
C ALA A 157 -10.27 0.50 -16.30
N VAL A 158 -11.51 0.03 -16.12
CA VAL A 158 -11.78 -1.41 -16.07
C VAL A 158 -11.36 -2.13 -17.36
N ASP A 159 -11.54 -1.49 -18.51
CA ASP A 159 -11.14 -1.98 -19.84
C ASP A 159 -9.63 -1.90 -20.09
N GLU A 160 -8.90 -1.16 -19.26
CA GLU A 160 -7.43 -1.02 -19.31
C GLU A 160 -6.75 -1.96 -18.31
N LEU A 161 -7.50 -2.69 -17.48
CA LEU A 161 -6.93 -3.67 -16.57
C LEU A 161 -6.13 -4.71 -17.36
N TYR A 162 -4.86 -4.84 -16.98
CA TYR A 162 -3.91 -5.75 -17.61
C TYR A 162 -3.74 -5.50 -19.13
N LEU A 163 -3.98 -4.25 -19.59
CA LEU A 163 -3.52 -3.57 -20.82
C LEU A 163 -2.78 -4.46 -21.84
N ASP A 164 -1.49 -4.56 -21.54
CA ASP A 164 -0.42 -5.14 -22.35
C ASP A 164 0.14 -6.41 -21.71
N GLY A 165 -0.64 -7.02 -20.82
CA GLY A 165 -0.24 -8.19 -20.07
C GLY A 165 -0.18 -9.46 -20.93
N VAL A 166 0.82 -10.31 -20.69
CA VAL A 166 0.95 -11.61 -21.37
C VAL A 166 -0.27 -12.48 -21.05
N GLY A 167 -0.92 -13.02 -22.07
CA GLY A 167 -2.09 -13.89 -21.91
C GLY A 167 -3.38 -13.16 -21.49
N ARG A 168 -3.49 -11.86 -21.80
CA ARG A 168 -4.62 -11.01 -21.43
C ARG A 168 -5.98 -11.55 -21.86
N GLU A 169 -6.07 -12.30 -22.95
CA GLU A 169 -7.30 -12.94 -23.42
C GLU A 169 -7.96 -13.80 -22.32
N ARG A 170 -7.14 -14.41 -21.45
CA ARG A 170 -7.61 -15.21 -20.31
C ARG A 170 -8.14 -14.36 -19.16
N PHE A 171 -7.77 -13.08 -19.10
CA PHE A 171 -8.21 -12.11 -18.11
C PHE A 171 -9.48 -11.34 -18.54
N LEU A 172 -9.84 -11.32 -19.82
CA LEU A 172 -11.03 -10.61 -20.31
C LEU A 172 -12.32 -11.05 -19.61
N GLY A 173 -12.46 -12.34 -19.31
CA GLY A 173 -13.60 -12.83 -18.54
C GLY A 173 -13.71 -12.23 -17.13
N ALA A 174 -12.59 -11.85 -16.52
CA ALA A 174 -12.55 -11.18 -15.22
C ALA A 174 -13.02 -9.73 -15.32
N ILE A 175 -12.66 -9.02 -16.39
CA ILE A 175 -13.13 -7.66 -16.69
C ILE A 175 -14.67 -7.67 -16.82
N GLU A 176 -15.22 -8.63 -17.57
CA GLU A 176 -16.67 -8.77 -17.73
C GLU A 176 -17.38 -9.11 -16.41
N LEU A 177 -16.75 -9.90 -15.55
CA LEU A 177 -17.27 -10.15 -14.21
C LEU A 177 -17.31 -8.87 -13.36
N ILE A 178 -16.28 -8.02 -13.42
CA ILE A 178 -16.28 -6.74 -12.71
C ILE A 178 -17.42 -5.85 -13.24
N LYS A 179 -17.52 -5.65 -14.56
CA LYS A 179 -18.57 -4.83 -15.18
C LYS A 179 -19.99 -5.31 -14.84
N LYS A 180 -20.18 -6.63 -14.77
CA LYS A 180 -21.48 -7.23 -14.45
C LYS A 180 -21.88 -7.04 -12.98
N ASN A 181 -20.92 -7.10 -12.07
CA ASN A 181 -21.18 -7.14 -10.63
C ASN A 181 -20.85 -5.84 -9.91
N CYS A 182 -20.23 -4.86 -10.57
CA CYS A 182 -19.86 -3.58 -9.98
C CYS A 182 -20.37 -2.41 -10.81
N GLU A 183 -20.85 -1.37 -10.15
CA GLU A 183 -21.08 -0.09 -10.79
C GLU A 183 -19.75 0.65 -10.97
N LEU A 184 -19.50 1.12 -12.20
CA LEU A 184 -18.26 1.78 -12.57
C LEU A 184 -18.43 3.29 -12.39
N ILE A 185 -17.65 3.89 -11.49
CA ILE A 185 -17.72 5.32 -11.20
C ILE A 185 -16.36 5.96 -11.47
N ARG A 186 -16.36 7.03 -12.26
CA ARG A 186 -15.16 7.84 -12.54
C ARG A 186 -15.16 9.11 -11.70
N LEU A 187 -14.11 9.28 -10.90
CA LEU A 187 -13.75 10.55 -10.29
C LEU A 187 -12.97 11.36 -11.32
N HIS A 188 -13.44 12.56 -11.59
CA HIS A 188 -12.77 13.49 -12.50
C HIS A 188 -11.82 14.37 -11.70
N GLY A 189 -10.59 14.52 -12.16
CA GLY A 189 -9.64 15.46 -11.57
C GLY A 189 -10.06 16.89 -11.90
N GLY A 190 -10.80 17.53 -10.99
CA GLY A 190 -11.13 18.95 -11.07
C GLY A 190 -10.04 19.83 -10.47
N HIS A 191 -9.45 19.41 -9.35
CA HIS A 191 -8.36 20.11 -8.68
C HIS A 191 -7.52 19.09 -7.89
N ASP A 192 -6.20 19.24 -7.87
CA ASP A 192 -5.30 18.41 -7.04
C ASP A 192 -5.56 18.76 -5.56
N TYR A 193 -6.25 17.87 -4.84
CA TYR A 193 -6.71 18.09 -3.45
C TYR A 193 -5.60 17.94 -2.40
N ARG A 194 -4.32 17.99 -2.80
CA ARG A 194 -3.14 17.96 -1.91
C ARG A 194 -2.89 19.23 -1.09
N VAL A 195 -3.85 20.16 -1.03
CA VAL A 195 -3.70 21.40 -0.26
C VAL A 195 -4.43 21.26 1.08
N GLY A 196 -3.75 20.71 2.09
CA GLY A 196 -4.32 20.70 3.44
C GLY A 196 -3.57 19.88 4.50
N ARG A 197 -2.53 20.50 5.07
CA ARG A 197 -1.95 20.28 6.42
C ARG A 197 -0.96 19.12 6.63
N GLY A 198 0.28 19.52 6.93
CA GLY A 198 1.38 18.75 7.49
C GLY A 198 2.63 18.88 6.62
N HIS A 199 3.73 19.47 7.12
CA HIS A 199 5.01 19.53 6.41
C HIS A 199 5.29 18.16 5.76
N SER A 200 5.34 18.09 4.42
CA SER A 200 5.58 16.82 3.75
C SER A 200 6.98 16.33 4.12
N LEU A 201 7.06 15.33 4.99
CA LEU A 201 8.30 14.60 5.23
C LEU A 201 8.72 13.99 3.89
N GLN A 202 9.84 14.48 3.35
CA GLN A 202 10.39 13.99 2.09
C GLN A 202 11.18 12.72 2.37
N SER A 203 10.76 11.59 1.78
CA SER A 203 11.44 10.29 1.96
C SER A 203 12.77 10.18 1.22
N TYR A 204 13.06 11.07 0.26
CA TYR A 204 14.30 11.06 -0.52
C TYR A 204 14.78 12.48 -0.76
N LEU A 205 15.98 12.79 -0.27
CA LEU A 205 16.60 14.10 -0.30
C LEU A 205 17.82 14.06 -1.21
N PHE A 206 17.85 14.93 -2.21
CA PHE A 206 18.99 15.09 -3.12
C PHE A 206 19.06 16.54 -3.60
N PRO A 207 20.25 17.04 -3.99
CA PRO A 207 21.57 16.40 -3.85
C PRO A 207 22.09 16.46 -2.41
N LEU A 208 23.23 15.83 -2.13
CA LEU A 208 23.94 16.02 -0.85
C LEU A 208 24.40 17.49 -0.75
N ASN A 209 23.76 18.24 0.13
CA ASN A 209 24.11 19.62 0.44
C ASN A 209 23.68 19.96 1.88
N ASN A 210 24.10 21.14 2.37
CA ASN A 210 23.80 21.56 3.73
C ASN A 210 22.30 21.76 4.00
N GLU A 211 21.52 22.14 2.98
CA GLU A 211 20.08 22.35 3.10
C GLU A 211 19.32 21.02 3.32
N ASN A 212 19.63 20.01 2.52
CA ASN A 212 19.06 18.68 2.62
C ASN A 212 19.55 17.95 3.86
N ASN A 213 20.80 18.14 4.28
CA ASN A 213 21.28 17.60 5.55
C ASN A 213 20.52 18.21 6.74
N LYS A 214 20.31 19.54 6.73
CA LYS A 214 19.48 20.21 7.74
C LYS A 214 18.04 19.69 7.72
N THR A 215 17.47 19.50 6.53
CA THR A 215 16.14 18.90 6.37
C THR A 215 16.09 17.49 6.96
N LEU A 216 17.10 16.66 6.70
CA LEU A 216 17.24 15.32 7.29
C LEU A 216 17.20 15.37 8.82
N GLU A 217 17.99 16.26 9.40
CA GLU A 217 18.06 16.45 10.85
C GLU A 217 16.74 16.93 11.45
N ASP A 218 16.11 17.90 10.80
CA ASP A 218 14.84 18.47 11.24
C ASP A 218 13.72 17.41 11.18
N GLN A 219 13.70 16.58 10.13
CA GLN A 219 12.78 15.44 10.02
C GLN A 219 13.03 14.38 11.10
N PHE A 220 14.30 14.05 11.39
CA PHE A 220 14.62 13.10 12.44
C PHE A 220 14.16 13.59 13.81
N LYS A 221 14.38 14.86 14.14
CA LYS A 221 13.92 15.49 15.40
C LYS A 221 12.39 15.52 15.51
N LEU A 222 11.69 15.68 14.39
CA LEU A 222 10.22 15.69 14.38
C LEU A 222 9.63 14.30 14.66
N ILE A 223 10.26 13.24 14.12
CA ILE A 223 9.77 11.87 14.22
C ILE A 223 10.22 11.20 15.54
N SER A 224 11.47 11.44 15.94
CA SER A 224 12.12 10.75 17.06
C SER A 224 11.93 11.52 18.36
N LYS A 225 11.30 10.87 19.35
CA LYS A 225 11.33 11.33 20.75
C LYS A 225 12.51 10.66 21.47
N ASP A 226 13.08 11.34 22.45
CA ASP A 226 14.18 10.86 23.29
C ASP A 226 15.43 10.49 22.47
N GLU A 227 15.95 11.44 21.67
CA GLU A 227 17.08 11.18 20.80
C GLU A 227 18.38 10.89 21.58
N LYS A 228 19.05 9.80 21.18
CA LYS A 228 20.43 9.53 21.54
C LYS A 228 21.32 9.83 20.35
N ALA A 229 22.23 10.78 20.52
CA ALA A 229 23.25 11.07 19.54
C ALA A 229 24.36 10.04 19.63
N SER A 230 24.66 9.41 18.49
CA SER A 230 25.77 8.49 18.25
C SER A 230 25.88 7.29 19.20
N GLY A 231 26.17 6.13 18.62
CA GLY A 231 26.36 4.92 19.40
C GLY A 231 26.31 3.70 18.51
N GLU A 232 26.13 2.54 19.13
CA GLU A 232 26.05 1.27 18.44
C GLU A 232 24.79 0.55 18.86
N ILE A 233 24.15 -0.11 17.88
CA ILE A 233 23.14 -1.12 18.13
C ILE A 233 23.72 -2.50 17.84
N CYS A 234 23.40 -3.47 18.68
CA CYS A 234 23.79 -4.86 18.48
C CYS A 234 22.72 -5.59 17.67
N ILE A 235 23.08 -6.05 16.46
CA ILE A 235 22.24 -6.82 15.54
C ILE A 235 22.97 -8.13 15.26
N LEU A 236 22.35 -9.26 15.57
CA LEU A 236 22.92 -10.62 15.47
C LEU A 236 24.32 -10.72 16.10
N ASN A 237 24.48 -10.17 17.31
CA ASN A 237 25.76 -10.09 18.04
C ASN A 237 26.86 -9.27 17.34
N ARG A 238 26.49 -8.38 16.41
CA ARG A 238 27.42 -7.48 15.72
C ARG A 238 27.04 -6.02 15.98
N PRO A 239 27.98 -5.18 16.41
CA PRO A 239 27.73 -3.75 16.55
C PRO A 239 27.54 -3.11 15.16
N ILE A 240 26.58 -2.20 15.09
CA ILE A 240 26.35 -1.31 13.94
C ILE A 240 26.32 0.12 14.48
N PRO A 241 27.29 0.98 14.09
CA PRO A 241 27.28 2.39 14.43
C PRO A 241 26.03 3.08 13.86
N PHE A 242 25.39 3.93 14.65
CA PHE A 242 24.31 4.81 14.22
C PHE A 242 24.68 6.28 14.47
N VAL A 243 24.15 7.16 13.63
CA VAL A 243 24.28 8.61 13.75
C VAL A 243 23.38 9.11 14.89
N LYS A 244 22.10 8.72 14.87
CA LYS A 244 21.13 9.00 15.94
C LYS A 244 20.15 7.83 16.10
N SER A 245 19.62 7.65 17.30
CA SER A 245 18.54 6.70 17.57
C SER A 245 17.44 7.33 18.42
N GLY A 246 16.18 7.01 18.12
CA GLY A 246 15.03 7.25 19.00
C GLY A 246 14.40 5.93 19.42
N ASN A 247 13.21 5.99 20.02
CA ASN A 247 12.51 4.81 20.53
C ASN A 247 12.16 3.77 19.43
N ASN A 248 11.65 4.22 18.28
CA ASN A 248 11.26 3.35 17.15
C ASN A 248 11.93 3.78 15.83
N SER A 249 12.89 4.70 15.90
CA SER A 249 13.58 5.28 14.76
C SER A 249 15.09 5.15 14.90
N ILE A 250 15.77 4.95 13.78
CA ILE A 250 17.24 4.89 13.76
C ILE A 250 17.80 5.54 12.49
N TRP A 251 18.97 6.15 12.62
CA TRP A 251 19.69 6.80 11.54
C TRP A 251 21.08 6.20 11.39
N PHE A 252 21.35 5.60 10.22
CA PHE A 252 22.65 5.07 9.82
C PHE A 252 23.33 5.94 8.76
N GLU A 253 24.66 5.87 8.70
CA GLU A 253 25.37 6.22 7.47
C GLU A 253 25.30 5.07 6.46
N PHE A 254 25.28 5.39 5.17
CA PHE A 254 25.21 4.39 4.11
C PHE A 254 26.32 3.33 4.22
N GLY A 255 27.55 3.74 4.53
CA GLY A 255 28.70 2.83 4.65
C GLY A 255 28.56 1.79 5.78
N GLU A 256 27.83 2.10 6.85
CA GLU A 256 27.68 1.21 8.00
C GLU A 256 26.66 0.09 7.76
N ILE A 257 25.68 0.36 6.89
CA ILE A 257 24.56 -0.54 6.63
C ILE A 257 24.66 -1.25 5.28
N CYS A 258 25.40 -0.69 4.32
CA CYS A 258 25.57 -1.25 2.97
C CYS A 258 27.03 -1.62 2.67
N ASP A 259 27.75 -2.17 3.65
CA ASP A 259 29.07 -2.77 3.46
C ASP A 259 29.19 -4.12 4.17
N MET A 260 30.25 -4.88 3.89
CA MET A 260 30.52 -6.13 4.60
C MET A 260 30.88 -5.84 6.07
N PRO A 261 30.46 -6.69 7.02
CA PRO A 261 29.89 -8.02 6.84
C PRO A 261 28.35 -8.05 6.86
N ARG A 262 27.65 -6.97 6.45
CA ARG A 262 26.17 -6.93 6.49
C ARG A 262 25.54 -7.96 5.58
N CYS A 263 24.37 -8.44 5.97
CA CYS A 263 23.59 -9.39 5.20
C CYS A 263 22.09 -9.15 5.39
N GLN A 264 21.27 -9.83 4.59
CA GLN A 264 19.81 -9.69 4.62
C GLN A 264 19.19 -9.99 6.00
N LEU A 265 19.80 -10.89 6.80
CA LEU A 265 19.32 -11.21 8.14
C LEU A 265 19.45 -10.01 9.10
N ASP A 266 20.50 -9.19 8.95
CA ASP A 266 20.65 -7.96 9.73
C ASP A 266 19.48 -7.02 9.47
N TYR A 267 19.10 -6.83 8.21
CA TYR A 267 18.01 -5.93 7.84
C TYR A 267 16.66 -6.42 8.36
N LEU A 268 16.42 -7.74 8.35
CA LEU A 268 15.20 -8.34 8.92
C LEU A 268 15.11 -8.14 10.43
N GLU A 269 16.24 -8.18 11.13
CA GLU A 269 16.28 -7.94 12.57
C GLU A 269 16.12 -6.44 12.88
N ILE A 270 16.82 -5.55 12.17
CA ILE A 270 16.61 -4.10 12.27
C ILE A 270 15.14 -3.74 12.06
N ALA A 271 14.49 -4.38 11.08
CA ALA A 271 13.07 -4.21 10.80
C ALA A 271 12.10 -4.72 11.89
N ASN A 272 12.61 -5.44 12.90
CA ASN A 272 11.83 -5.81 14.08
C ASN A 272 11.86 -4.72 15.16
N TYR A 273 12.91 -3.91 15.19
CA TYR A 273 13.13 -2.88 16.20
C TYR A 273 12.63 -1.50 15.76
N PHE A 274 12.71 -1.18 14.46
CA PHE A 274 12.41 0.16 13.96
C PHE A 274 11.30 0.15 12.91
N ASP A 275 10.41 1.13 13.03
CA ASP A 275 9.37 1.43 12.03
C ASP A 275 9.76 2.56 11.08
N THR A 276 10.79 3.35 11.46
CA THR A 276 11.34 4.43 10.66
C THR A 276 12.86 4.35 10.62
N ILE A 277 13.45 4.34 9.43
CA ILE A 277 14.90 4.28 9.24
C ILE A 277 15.38 5.42 8.35
N PHE A 278 16.43 6.10 8.80
CA PHE A 278 17.12 7.15 8.10
C PHE A 278 18.47 6.63 7.57
N ILE A 279 18.81 6.95 6.33
CA ILE A 279 20.15 6.68 5.77
C ILE A 279 20.70 7.95 5.14
N SER A 280 21.86 8.40 5.60
CA SER A 280 22.56 9.56 5.04
C SER A 280 23.71 9.17 4.13
N ASN A 281 24.09 10.12 3.28
CA ASN A 281 25.31 10.10 2.47
C ASN A 281 25.39 8.92 1.50
N ILE A 282 24.30 8.61 0.79
CA ILE A 282 24.29 7.59 -0.25
C ILE A 282 25.04 8.14 -1.47
N PRO A 283 26.20 7.56 -1.85
CA PRO A 283 26.97 8.03 -2.99
C PRO A 283 26.34 7.58 -4.32
N VAL A 284 26.80 8.14 -5.44
CA VAL A 284 26.58 7.51 -6.75
C VAL A 284 27.25 6.14 -6.75
N LEU A 285 26.48 5.08 -7.02
CA LEU A 285 26.99 3.71 -7.08
C LEU A 285 27.46 3.38 -8.51
N ASP A 286 28.66 2.80 -8.63
CA ASP A 286 29.24 2.40 -9.91
C ASP A 286 29.46 0.88 -10.03
N LYS A 287 30.07 0.44 -11.15
CA LYS A 287 30.31 -0.99 -11.42
C LYS A 287 31.21 -1.69 -10.39
N LYS A 288 31.97 -0.95 -9.59
CA LYS A 288 32.88 -1.47 -8.56
C LYS A 288 32.16 -1.65 -7.22
N ASP A 289 31.02 -0.98 -7.03
CA ASP A 289 30.20 -1.04 -5.81
C ASP A 289 29.16 -2.18 -5.84
N THR A 290 29.43 -3.29 -6.53
CA THR A 290 28.47 -4.40 -6.68
C THR A 290 27.95 -4.92 -5.35
N VAL A 291 28.84 -5.07 -4.35
CA VAL A 291 28.46 -5.54 -3.01
C VAL A 291 27.57 -4.52 -2.30
N LYS A 292 27.94 -3.24 -2.30
CA LYS A 292 27.14 -2.18 -1.66
C LYS A 292 25.78 -2.03 -2.32
N THR A 293 25.74 -2.12 -3.65
CA THR A 293 24.51 -2.08 -4.46
C THR A 293 23.59 -3.23 -4.09
N LEU A 294 24.11 -4.47 -4.03
CA LEU A 294 23.33 -5.65 -3.66
C LEU A 294 22.77 -5.53 -2.24
N LEU A 295 23.58 -5.08 -1.28
CA LEU A 295 23.18 -4.86 0.11
C LEU A 295 22.10 -3.78 0.22
N PHE A 296 22.25 -2.66 -0.50
CA PHE A 296 21.23 -1.62 -0.57
C PHE A 296 19.92 -2.13 -1.15
N MET A 297 19.97 -2.92 -2.24
CA MET A 297 18.78 -3.56 -2.80
C MET A 297 18.09 -4.44 -1.76
N HIS A 298 18.83 -5.31 -1.05
CA HIS A 298 18.25 -6.15 0.01
C HIS A 298 17.66 -5.33 1.16
N PHE A 299 18.30 -4.23 1.55
CA PHE A 299 17.81 -3.34 2.59
C PHE A 299 16.48 -2.70 2.18
N VAL A 300 16.41 -2.10 0.98
CA VAL A 300 15.18 -1.48 0.45
C VAL A 300 14.07 -2.51 0.32
N ASP A 301 14.40 -3.73 -0.13
CA ASP A 301 13.45 -4.83 -0.25
C ASP A 301 12.83 -5.19 1.11
N VAL A 302 13.64 -5.35 2.15
CA VAL A 302 13.16 -5.65 3.49
C VAL A 302 12.34 -4.48 4.05
N ALA A 303 12.81 -3.24 3.90
CA ALA A 303 12.10 -2.07 4.38
C ALA A 303 10.73 -1.93 3.71
N TYR A 304 10.67 -2.12 2.39
CA TYR A 304 9.44 -2.10 1.62
C TYR A 304 8.48 -3.22 2.05
N ASP A 305 8.96 -4.46 2.10
CA ASP A 305 8.12 -5.63 2.44
C ASP A 305 7.60 -5.56 3.90
N ARG A 306 8.33 -4.91 4.79
CA ARG A 306 7.96 -4.70 6.20
C ARG A 306 7.18 -3.41 6.46
N GLY A 307 6.99 -2.57 5.44
CA GLY A 307 6.28 -1.31 5.60
C GLY A 307 7.01 -0.32 6.48
N ILE A 308 8.34 -0.29 6.40
CA ILE A 308 9.19 0.64 7.14
C ILE A 308 9.24 1.96 6.37
N ARG A 309 9.13 3.06 7.10
CA ARG A 309 9.34 4.40 6.54
C ARG A 309 10.84 4.62 6.34
N LEU A 310 11.25 4.89 5.10
CA LEU A 310 12.62 5.28 4.79
C LEU A 310 12.72 6.77 4.54
N VAL A 311 13.78 7.38 5.07
CA VAL A 311 14.20 8.73 4.73
C VAL A 311 15.66 8.69 4.31
N LEU A 312 15.94 9.00 3.05
CA LEU A 312 17.25 8.84 2.44
C LEU A 312 17.84 10.19 2.05
N SER A 313 19.17 10.35 2.17
CA SER A 313 19.92 11.47 1.60
C SER A 313 20.97 10.94 0.62
N ALA A 314 20.92 11.39 -0.63
CA ALA A 314 21.74 10.85 -1.72
C ALA A 314 22.37 11.94 -2.61
N GLU A 315 23.46 11.60 -3.30
CA GLU A 315 24.17 12.51 -4.21
C GLU A 315 23.36 12.88 -5.44
N VAL A 316 22.52 11.96 -5.91
CA VAL A 316 21.77 12.04 -7.16
C VAL A 316 20.32 11.58 -6.97
N PRO A 317 19.41 11.91 -7.91
CA PRO A 317 18.08 11.31 -7.95
C PRO A 317 18.12 9.77 -7.96
N HIS A 318 17.09 9.11 -7.42
CA HIS A 318 17.03 7.66 -7.28
C HIS A 318 17.16 6.92 -8.63
N GLU A 319 16.69 7.49 -9.73
CA GLU A 319 16.82 6.91 -11.08
C GLU A 319 18.26 6.87 -11.59
N LYS A 320 19.13 7.75 -11.05
CA LYS A 320 20.54 7.85 -11.44
C LYS A 320 21.49 7.21 -10.44
N LEU A 321 20.97 6.71 -9.31
CA LEU A 321 21.76 6.20 -8.19
C LEU A 321 22.67 5.02 -8.60
N TYR A 322 22.21 4.17 -9.53
CA TYR A 322 23.02 3.13 -10.15
C TYR A 322 22.67 3.01 -11.64
N SER A 323 23.49 3.65 -12.48
CA SER A 323 23.21 3.79 -13.92
C SER A 323 23.94 2.76 -14.79
N GLN A 324 24.82 1.94 -14.22
CA GLN A 324 25.68 1.03 -14.97
C GLN A 324 26.21 -0.12 -14.12
N GLY A 325 26.35 -1.31 -14.74
CA GLY A 325 26.94 -2.51 -14.12
C GLY A 325 26.02 -3.72 -14.16
N GLU A 326 26.48 -4.84 -13.60
CA GLU A 326 25.82 -6.14 -13.75
C GLU A 326 24.43 -6.20 -13.13
N LEU A 327 24.21 -5.39 -12.07
CA LEU A 327 22.94 -5.35 -11.33
C LEU A 327 21.93 -4.36 -11.93
N PHE A 328 22.23 -3.69 -13.05
CA PHE A 328 21.45 -2.53 -13.53
C PHE A 328 19.98 -2.89 -13.78
N LYS A 329 19.74 -4.07 -14.38
CA LYS A 329 18.38 -4.56 -14.64
C LYS A 329 17.62 -4.86 -13.36
N GLN A 330 18.27 -5.46 -12.37
CA GLN A 330 17.66 -5.79 -11.08
C GLN A 330 17.41 -4.51 -10.26
N PHE A 331 18.29 -3.51 -10.37
CA PHE A 331 18.20 -2.24 -9.65
C PHE A 331 16.96 -1.41 -10.04
N ALA A 332 16.44 -1.58 -11.26
CA ALA A 332 15.19 -0.92 -11.68
C ALA A 332 14.01 -1.20 -10.73
N ARG A 333 13.96 -2.39 -10.11
CA ARG A 333 12.96 -2.72 -9.09
C ARG A 333 13.15 -1.90 -7.81
N THR A 334 14.39 -1.68 -7.39
CA THR A 334 14.73 -0.84 -6.24
C THR A 334 14.35 0.60 -6.50
N VAL A 335 14.60 1.14 -7.70
CA VAL A 335 14.16 2.47 -8.13
C VAL A 335 12.64 2.62 -7.99
N SER A 336 11.87 1.66 -8.55
CA SER A 336 10.40 1.68 -8.46
C SER A 336 9.89 1.62 -7.01
N ARG A 337 10.53 0.83 -6.14
CA ARG A 337 10.19 0.79 -4.71
C ARG A 337 10.48 2.12 -4.02
N LEU A 338 11.63 2.73 -4.29
CA LEU A 338 11.98 4.03 -3.72
C LEU A 338 11.01 5.14 -4.16
N GLU A 339 10.53 5.10 -5.40
CA GLU A 339 9.47 6.00 -5.88
C GLU A 339 8.16 5.77 -5.12
N GLU A 340 7.75 4.51 -4.96
CA GLU A 340 6.53 4.20 -4.23
C GLU A 340 6.63 4.62 -2.75
N MET A 341 7.79 4.43 -2.12
CA MET A 341 8.04 4.80 -0.72
C MET A 341 8.03 6.32 -0.47
N GLN A 342 8.16 7.13 -1.52
CA GLN A 342 8.00 8.58 -1.48
C GLN A 342 6.53 9.02 -1.62
N SER A 343 5.63 8.12 -2.03
CA SER A 343 4.21 8.46 -2.13
C SER A 343 3.62 8.74 -0.74
N GLU A 344 2.78 9.77 -0.65
CA GLU A 344 2.00 10.02 0.57
C GLU A 344 1.17 8.81 0.97
N ASP A 345 0.73 8.00 0.01
CA ASP A 345 -0.01 6.76 0.25
C ASP A 345 0.86 5.74 0.99
N TYR A 346 2.11 5.50 0.59
CA TYR A 346 3.06 4.68 1.36
C TYR A 346 3.32 5.26 2.77
N ILE A 347 3.57 6.57 2.86
CA ILE A 347 3.88 7.25 4.12
C ILE A 347 2.70 7.19 5.10
N LYS A 348 1.45 7.29 4.62
CA LYS A 348 0.20 7.16 5.39
C LYS A 348 -0.13 5.71 5.74
N ARG A 349 0.08 4.76 4.82
CA ARG A 349 -0.06 3.30 5.05
C ARG A 349 0.76 2.79 6.24
N HIS A 350 1.89 3.43 6.50
CA HIS A 350 2.85 3.05 7.54
C HIS A 350 3.09 4.15 8.58
N ALA A 351 2.17 5.14 8.70
CA ALA A 351 2.39 6.32 9.53
C ALA A 351 2.36 6.08 11.04
N TYR A 352 1.77 4.99 11.52
CA TYR A 352 1.68 4.66 12.94
C TYR A 352 1.44 3.17 13.11
N LEU A 353 2.48 2.40 13.44
CA LEU A 353 2.35 1.03 13.94
C LEU A 353 3.05 0.88 15.29
N GLY A 354 2.66 1.72 16.25
CA GLY A 354 2.74 1.42 17.67
C GLY A 354 1.68 0.41 18.13
N VAL A 355 1.35 -0.58 17.30
CA VAL A 355 0.37 -1.62 17.63
C VAL A 355 1.11 -2.89 18.01
N ASN A 356 0.92 -3.30 19.27
CA ASN A 356 1.28 -4.62 19.79
C ASN A 356 1.13 -5.69 18.71
N ARG A 357 2.26 -6.25 18.28
CA ARG A 357 2.34 -7.41 17.41
C ARG A 357 1.91 -8.65 18.20
N SER A 358 0.64 -8.73 18.58
CA SER A 358 0.05 -9.98 19.05
C SER A 358 -0.24 -10.84 17.84
N ASN A 359 0.58 -11.89 17.68
CA ASN A 359 0.35 -13.00 16.78
C ASN A 359 -1.09 -13.51 16.91
N PHE A 360 -1.84 -13.49 15.83
CA PHE A 360 -3.07 -14.28 15.72
C PHE A 360 -2.68 -15.70 15.31
N CYS A 361 -2.86 -16.64 16.24
CA CYS A 361 -3.11 -18.06 15.96
C CYS A 361 -4.44 -18.25 15.23
#